data_AF-A0A353GLP6-F1
#
_entry.id   AF-A0A353GLP6-F1
#
_cell.length_a   1.000
_cell.length_b   1.000
_cell.length_c   1.000
_cell.angle_alpha   90.00
_cell.angle_beta   90.00
_cell.angle_gamma   90.00
#
_symmetry.space_group_name_H-M   'P 1'
#
loop_
_entity.id
_entity.type
_entity.pdbx_description
1 polymer ?
#
loop_
_entity_poly.entity_id
_entity_poly.type
_entity_poly.pdbx_seq_one_letter_code
_entity_poly.pdbx_strand_id
1 'polypeptide(L)'
;KRLISTGCILVGFLVATAPCTFAVSPLFKSKPTPTPLPVGAPPAITATPVAGSQPLPEPSPTPAATPPPLQPVGTVESQPGVPPAATVTPVVTPTVPVVATPAVTPAFVTASKPSAPAAGTVLVRLDGKPLATDRLLLVKPGQELTFETTMTLPASSGRLLPNAQATDGSLLNMTTGQTIWRVPTKSGLCKIRLSLEEETPAEEKPADPLAVPMGPVRTNRGACEVNVYVLYPFDRNSTTIDNYPIGVYPNERGGNASDFIRSMADRYAPPQYFIKVAPDTAALALSPRFKLGDFVPAALRETGCYIAIQPQMLAFLEELQTAVTREYGVGAHVTILREYLTPGEQQTLKQKDVPYAMFTRLLYGDSAVIVVSLDGKNAMGDLNKDGRVDREDANLLVTLVDQVQNAMKLPGGLGVSDKPLEPDWPTGPCVMFDLRGTKTWW
;
A
#
# COMPACT_ATOMS: atom_id res chain seq x y z
N LYS A 1 -34.75 -24.44 -40.26
CA LYS A 1 -35.63 -24.58 -41.45
C LYS A 1 -36.46 -23.30 -41.62
N ARG A 2 -36.06 -22.46 -42.59
CA ARG A 2 -36.64 -21.22 -43.18
C ARG A 2 -35.40 -20.39 -43.61
N LEU A 3 -34.88 -20.51 -44.85
CA LEU A 3 -35.21 -19.76 -46.10
C LEU A 3 -35.27 -18.23 -45.88
N ILE A 4 -34.68 -17.29 -46.64
CA ILE A 4 -33.88 -17.20 -47.89
C ILE A 4 -33.26 -15.78 -47.90
N SER A 5 -32.05 -15.60 -48.47
CA SER A 5 -31.65 -14.53 -49.42
C SER A 5 -30.13 -14.61 -49.63
N THR A 6 -29.59 -15.24 -50.70
CA THR A 6 -29.29 -14.64 -52.03
C THR A 6 -28.39 -13.40 -51.91
N GLY A 7 -27.20 -13.25 -52.50
CA GLY A 7 -26.42 -13.96 -53.52
C GLY A 7 -25.40 -12.96 -54.13
N CYS A 8 -24.39 -13.46 -54.86
CA CYS A 8 -23.29 -12.78 -55.62
C CYS A 8 -22.02 -12.42 -54.81
N ILE A 9 -20.81 -12.99 -54.99
CA ILE A 9 -20.00 -13.46 -56.15
C ILE A 9 -19.64 -12.26 -57.07
N LEU A 10 -18.38 -11.87 -57.36
CA LEU A 10 -17.23 -12.61 -57.93
C LEU A 10 -15.92 -11.73 -57.91
N VAL A 11 -14.75 -12.41 -57.89
CA VAL A 11 -13.37 -12.07 -58.36
C VAL A 11 -12.50 -11.01 -57.69
N GLY A 12 -11.25 -11.40 -57.34
CA GLY A 12 -10.13 -10.45 -57.26
C GLY A 12 -8.76 -11.00 -56.83
N PHE A 13 -8.14 -11.83 -57.68
CA PHE A 13 -6.68 -12.05 -57.83
C PHE A 13 -5.82 -12.75 -56.76
N LEU A 14 -5.27 -13.88 -57.22
CA LEU A 14 -4.21 -14.72 -56.71
C LEU A 14 -2.85 -14.13 -57.15
N VAL A 15 -1.92 -13.84 -56.24
CA VAL A 15 -0.48 -13.80 -56.53
C VAL A 15 0.27 -14.43 -55.35
N ALA A 16 1.02 -15.48 -55.69
CA ALA A 16 1.85 -16.26 -54.80
C ALA A 16 3.21 -15.60 -54.57
N THR A 17 3.76 -15.71 -53.35
CA THR A 17 5.20 -15.85 -53.13
C THR A 17 5.44 -16.73 -51.90
N ALA A 18 6.21 -17.81 -52.11
CA ALA A 18 6.66 -18.75 -51.10
C ALA A 18 7.89 -18.21 -50.35
N PRO A 19 8.20 -18.72 -49.14
CA PRO A 19 9.38 -18.33 -48.37
C PRO A 19 10.65 -19.04 -48.87
N CYS A 20 11.71 -18.27 -49.10
CA CYS A 20 13.06 -18.81 -49.37
C CYS A 20 13.69 -19.36 -48.08
N THR A 21 13.82 -20.68 -48.00
CA THR A 21 14.78 -21.40 -47.16
C THR A 21 16.17 -21.31 -47.76
N PHE A 22 17.13 -20.75 -47.03
CA PHE A 22 18.57 -20.95 -47.28
C PHE A 22 19.12 -21.92 -46.23
N ALA A 23 19.60 -23.06 -46.71
CA ALA A 23 20.47 -23.98 -45.99
C ALA A 23 21.92 -23.58 -46.27
N VAL A 24 22.74 -23.47 -45.21
CA VAL A 24 24.20 -23.47 -45.31
C VAL A 24 24.73 -24.40 -44.21
N SER A 25 25.48 -25.41 -44.64
CA SER A 25 26.13 -26.44 -43.83
C SER A 25 27.35 -25.92 -43.04
N PRO A 26 27.84 -26.68 -42.04
CA PRO A 26 28.73 -26.18 -41.00
C PRO A 26 30.21 -26.40 -41.30
N LEU A 27 31.08 -25.54 -40.75
CA LEU A 27 32.50 -25.87 -40.57
C LEU A 27 33.09 -25.17 -39.34
N PHE A 28 33.53 -26.02 -38.43
CA PHE A 28 34.40 -25.86 -37.26
C PHE A 28 35.32 -24.61 -37.22
N LYS A 29 35.35 -23.95 -36.05
CA LYS A 29 36.54 -23.94 -35.17
C LYS A 29 36.22 -23.37 -33.78
N SER A 30 36.58 -24.17 -32.78
CA SER A 30 36.43 -23.98 -31.34
C SER A 30 37.44 -23.00 -30.75
N LYS A 31 37.02 -22.28 -29.70
CA LYS A 31 37.90 -21.73 -28.65
C LYS A 31 37.21 -21.87 -27.28
N PRO A 32 37.98 -22.05 -26.19
CA PRO A 32 37.54 -22.78 -25.01
C PRO A 32 36.83 -21.88 -23.97
N THR A 33 35.82 -22.48 -23.34
CA THR A 33 35.13 -21.97 -22.15
C THR A 33 35.90 -22.38 -20.88
N PRO A 34 36.00 -21.51 -19.86
CA PRO A 34 36.71 -21.82 -18.62
C PRO A 34 35.94 -22.84 -17.75
N THR A 35 36.72 -23.75 -17.16
CA THR A 35 36.34 -24.82 -16.24
C THR A 35 35.76 -24.27 -14.92
N PRO A 36 34.63 -24.79 -14.40
CA PRO A 36 34.24 -24.55 -13.01
C PRO A 36 35.02 -25.48 -12.07
N LEU A 37 35.51 -24.89 -10.97
CA LEU A 37 36.21 -25.57 -9.88
C LEU A 37 35.31 -26.60 -9.16
N PRO A 38 35.87 -27.71 -8.65
CA PRO A 38 35.11 -28.73 -7.95
C PRO A 38 34.73 -28.30 -6.53
N VAL A 39 33.49 -28.64 -6.17
CA VAL A 39 32.89 -28.58 -4.85
C VAL A 39 33.70 -29.44 -3.86
N GLY A 40 34.15 -28.82 -2.76
CA GLY A 40 34.76 -29.52 -1.64
C GLY A 40 33.72 -30.27 -0.80
N ALA A 41 33.84 -31.59 -0.76
CA ALA A 41 33.11 -32.44 0.18
C ALA A 41 33.71 -32.33 1.60
N PRO A 42 32.91 -32.33 2.67
CA PRO A 42 33.40 -32.35 4.05
C PRO A 42 33.96 -33.73 4.43
N PRO A 43 34.88 -33.80 5.42
CA PRO A 43 35.53 -35.05 5.80
C PRO A 43 34.60 -36.00 6.56
N ALA A 44 34.77 -37.29 6.28
CA ALA A 44 34.15 -38.40 6.98
C ALA A 44 34.67 -38.50 8.42
N ILE A 45 33.76 -38.56 9.38
CA ILE A 45 34.03 -39.00 10.75
C ILE A 45 33.36 -40.36 10.93
N THR A 46 34.20 -41.39 11.06
CA THR A 46 33.84 -42.76 11.46
C THR A 46 33.93 -42.87 12.98
N ALA A 47 32.83 -43.21 13.66
CA ALA A 47 32.84 -43.76 15.02
C ALA A 47 31.62 -44.67 15.25
N THR A 48 31.89 -45.98 15.23
CA THR A 48 31.41 -47.11 16.04
C THR A 48 29.97 -47.12 16.61
N PRO A 49 29.23 -48.26 16.48
CA PRO A 49 27.86 -48.40 16.98
C PRO A 49 27.81 -48.75 18.47
N VAL A 50 26.90 -48.11 19.20
CA VAL A 50 26.46 -48.51 20.55
C VAL A 50 25.08 -49.18 20.44
N ALA A 51 24.96 -50.27 21.19
CA ALA A 51 23.86 -51.21 21.18
C ALA A 51 22.52 -50.65 21.74
N GLY A 52 21.43 -51.19 21.18
CA GLY A 52 20.26 -51.64 21.93
C GLY A 52 19.32 -50.58 22.49
N SER A 53 18.21 -50.35 21.78
CA SER A 53 16.91 -50.04 22.40
C SER A 53 15.80 -50.44 21.44
N GLN A 54 14.94 -51.34 21.91
CA GLN A 54 13.82 -51.91 21.15
C GLN A 54 12.70 -50.88 20.92
N PRO A 55 11.95 -50.97 19.82
CA PRO A 55 10.72 -50.20 19.66
C PRO A 55 9.58 -50.80 20.51
N LEU A 56 8.92 -49.94 21.27
CA LEU A 56 7.64 -50.21 21.95
C LEU A 56 6.56 -50.58 20.92
N PRO A 57 5.62 -51.48 21.26
CA PRO A 57 4.57 -51.93 20.34
C PRO A 57 3.49 -50.87 20.14
N GLU A 58 3.00 -50.80 18.90
CA GLU A 58 1.86 -49.99 18.47
C GLU A 58 0.57 -50.36 19.26
N PRO A 59 -0.25 -49.37 19.65
CA PRO A 59 -1.54 -49.64 20.27
C PRO A 59 -2.56 -50.12 19.22
N SER A 60 -3.19 -51.26 19.52
CA SER A 60 -4.31 -51.80 18.76
C SER A 60 -5.56 -50.90 18.80
N PRO A 61 -6.40 -50.89 17.75
CA PRO A 61 -7.54 -50.00 17.64
C PRO A 61 -8.68 -50.42 18.59
N THR A 62 -9.15 -49.48 19.41
CA THR A 62 -10.34 -49.64 20.25
C THR A 62 -11.60 -49.41 19.40
N PRO A 63 -12.65 -50.26 19.48
CA PRO A 63 -13.84 -50.14 18.66
C PRO A 63 -14.71 -48.93 19.07
N ALA A 64 -15.32 -48.31 18.04
CA ALA A 64 -16.20 -47.16 18.13
C ALA A 64 -17.41 -47.42 19.04
N ALA A 65 -17.61 -46.53 20.03
CA ALA A 65 -18.83 -46.48 20.83
C ALA A 65 -19.97 -45.85 20.02
N THR A 66 -21.08 -46.57 19.92
CA THR A 66 -22.34 -46.11 19.34
C THR A 66 -22.99 -45.06 20.25
N PRO A 67 -23.46 -43.90 19.73
CA PRO A 67 -24.18 -42.94 20.56
C PRO A 67 -25.60 -43.42 20.88
N PRO A 68 -26.13 -43.17 22.08
CA PRO A 68 -27.51 -43.52 22.44
C PRO A 68 -28.54 -42.62 21.73
N PRO A 69 -29.77 -43.12 21.50
CA PRO A 69 -30.80 -42.38 20.77
C PRO A 69 -31.35 -41.21 21.60
N LEU A 70 -31.56 -40.07 20.91
CA LEU A 70 -32.23 -38.89 21.43
C LEU A 70 -33.69 -39.20 21.78
N GLN A 71 -34.08 -38.94 23.03
CA GLN A 71 -35.48 -38.93 23.44
C GLN A 71 -36.14 -37.57 23.13
N PRO A 72 -37.44 -37.54 22.79
CA PRO A 72 -38.15 -36.32 22.42
C PRO A 72 -38.42 -35.44 23.64
N VAL A 73 -38.02 -34.17 23.55
CA VAL A 73 -38.35 -33.13 24.52
C VAL A 73 -39.83 -32.80 24.40
N GLY A 74 -40.53 -32.90 25.53
CA GLY A 74 -41.95 -32.64 25.69
C GLY A 74 -42.31 -31.16 25.54
N THR A 75 -43.54 -30.99 25.07
CA THR A 75 -44.37 -29.79 25.00
C THR A 75 -44.36 -29.02 26.32
N VAL A 76 -44.05 -27.72 26.27
CA VAL A 76 -44.27 -26.80 27.39
C VAL A 76 -45.39 -25.83 27.03
N GLU A 77 -46.36 -25.78 27.95
CA GLU A 77 -47.53 -24.92 27.99
C GLU A 77 -47.24 -23.43 27.84
N SER A 78 -48.20 -22.80 27.16
CA SER A 78 -48.40 -21.38 26.99
C SER A 78 -48.71 -20.66 28.31
N GLN A 79 -48.08 -19.51 28.55
CA GLN A 79 -48.64 -18.46 29.41
C GLN A 79 -48.89 -17.17 28.61
N PRO A 80 -49.94 -16.39 28.96
CA PRO A 80 -50.43 -15.29 28.15
C PRO A 80 -49.90 -13.92 28.61
N GLY A 81 -49.79 -12.97 27.67
CA GLY A 81 -49.87 -11.54 27.99
C GLY A 81 -48.77 -10.66 27.37
N VAL A 82 -49.00 -10.18 26.15
CA VAL A 82 -48.37 -8.95 25.63
C VAL A 82 -49.42 -8.18 24.79
N PRO A 83 -49.66 -6.87 25.04
CA PRO A 83 -50.64 -6.06 24.30
C PRO A 83 -50.12 -5.58 22.93
N PRO A 84 -51.02 -5.11 22.03
CA PRO A 84 -50.76 -5.08 20.59
C PRO A 84 -49.96 -3.88 20.08
N ALA A 85 -49.38 -4.09 18.90
CA ALA A 85 -48.53 -3.20 18.13
C ALA A 85 -49.19 -1.87 17.72
N ALA A 86 -48.42 -0.78 17.81
CA ALA A 86 -48.75 0.51 17.22
C ALA A 86 -48.29 0.56 15.76
N THR A 87 -49.23 0.89 14.89
CA THR A 87 -49.08 1.14 13.46
C THR A 87 -48.21 2.38 13.21
N VAL A 88 -47.12 2.25 12.45
CA VAL A 88 -46.32 3.38 11.97
C VAL A 88 -46.50 3.53 10.46
N THR A 89 -47.13 4.63 10.06
CA THR A 89 -47.25 5.10 8.68
C THR A 89 -45.90 5.59 8.12
N PRO A 90 -45.57 5.35 6.84
CA PRO A 90 -44.34 5.85 6.24
C PRO A 90 -44.45 7.33 5.86
N VAL A 91 -43.49 8.14 6.31
CA VAL A 91 -43.29 9.52 5.88
C VAL A 91 -42.46 9.51 4.58
N VAL A 92 -43.03 10.05 3.52
CA VAL A 92 -42.37 10.30 2.23
C VAL A 92 -41.53 11.57 2.36
N THR A 93 -40.24 11.50 2.00
CA THR A 93 -39.35 12.67 1.91
C THR A 93 -38.94 12.86 0.44
N PRO A 94 -38.97 14.09 -0.10
CA PRO A 94 -38.74 14.32 -1.53
C PRO A 94 -37.25 14.30 -1.90
N THR A 95 -36.95 13.67 -3.04
CA THR A 95 -35.62 13.60 -3.67
C THR A 95 -35.26 14.92 -4.34
N VAL A 96 -34.13 15.51 -3.98
CA VAL A 96 -33.49 16.63 -4.70
C VAL A 96 -32.33 16.08 -5.52
N PRO A 97 -32.17 16.44 -6.81
CA PRO A 97 -31.08 15.93 -7.64
C PRO A 97 -29.75 16.62 -7.27
N VAL A 98 -28.73 15.81 -6.98
CA VAL A 98 -27.35 16.26 -6.79
C VAL A 98 -26.70 16.47 -8.15
N VAL A 99 -26.32 17.71 -8.44
CA VAL A 99 -25.53 18.10 -9.60
C VAL A 99 -24.08 17.66 -9.39
N ALA A 100 -23.52 16.91 -10.34
CA ALA A 100 -22.13 16.46 -10.32
C ALA A 100 -21.19 17.62 -10.69
N THR A 101 -20.37 18.07 -9.73
CA THR A 101 -19.19 18.91 -9.97
C THR A 101 -17.97 18.07 -10.36
N PRO A 102 -17.06 18.57 -11.22
CA PRO A 102 -15.87 17.84 -11.65
C PRO A 102 -14.88 17.66 -10.49
N ALA A 103 -14.34 16.45 -10.36
CA ALA A 103 -13.40 16.06 -9.32
C ALA A 103 -11.99 16.62 -9.59
N VAL A 104 -11.62 17.68 -8.86
CA VAL A 104 -10.21 18.03 -8.64
C VAL A 104 -9.63 16.98 -7.69
N THR A 105 -8.71 16.15 -8.17
CA THR A 105 -8.06 15.11 -7.34
C THR A 105 -6.84 15.71 -6.64
N PRO A 106 -6.77 15.75 -5.30
CA PRO A 106 -5.59 16.27 -4.62
C PRO A 106 -4.43 15.27 -4.70
N ALA A 107 -3.21 15.79 -4.90
CA ALA A 107 -1.99 15.06 -4.56
C ALA A 107 -1.98 14.74 -3.06
N PHE A 108 -1.42 13.59 -2.67
CA PHE A 108 -1.47 13.10 -1.30
C PHE A 108 -0.47 13.84 -0.41
N VAL A 109 -0.89 14.98 0.16
CA VAL A 109 -0.10 15.74 1.15
C VAL A 109 -0.53 15.32 2.55
N THR A 110 0.31 14.59 3.27
CA THR A 110 0.14 14.42 4.72
C THR A 110 0.53 15.74 5.41
N ALA A 111 -0.45 16.57 5.71
CA ALA A 111 -0.24 17.86 6.34
C ALA A 111 0.32 17.66 7.77
N SER A 112 1.48 18.24 8.04
CA SER A 112 2.03 18.37 9.39
C SER A 112 1.99 19.85 9.77
N LYS A 113 1.75 20.16 11.05
CA LYS A 113 1.83 21.53 11.57
C LYS A 113 3.30 22.01 11.45
N PRO A 114 3.61 23.04 10.62
CA PRO A 114 4.98 23.49 10.48
C PRO A 114 5.43 24.29 11.72
N SER A 115 6.65 24.06 12.20
CA SER A 115 7.33 25.04 13.05
C SER A 115 7.71 26.25 12.20
N ALA A 116 7.80 27.44 12.81
CA ALA A 116 8.25 28.63 12.12
C ALA A 116 9.66 28.37 11.52
N PRO A 117 9.87 28.63 10.22
CA PRO A 117 11.17 28.40 9.59
C PRO A 117 12.22 29.37 10.15
N ALA A 118 13.45 28.88 10.32
CA ALA A 118 14.59 29.75 10.52
C ALA A 118 14.79 30.66 9.29
N ALA A 119 15.35 31.86 9.49
CA ALA A 119 15.70 32.76 8.38
C ALA A 119 16.57 32.00 7.35
N GLY A 120 16.19 32.03 6.08
CA GLY A 120 16.87 31.28 5.01
C GLY A 120 16.30 29.89 4.68
N THR A 121 15.17 29.48 5.26
CA THR A 121 14.52 28.21 4.90
C THR A 121 13.67 28.36 3.65
N VAL A 122 13.85 27.47 2.67
CA VAL A 122 12.96 27.33 1.52
C VAL A 122 11.67 26.65 1.96
N LEU A 123 10.56 27.37 1.87
CA LEU A 123 9.23 26.80 2.06
C LEU A 123 8.69 26.33 0.71
N VAL A 124 8.35 25.04 0.64
CA VAL A 124 7.70 24.45 -0.52
C VAL A 124 6.21 24.28 -0.24
N ARG A 125 5.38 24.76 -1.16
CA ARG A 125 3.94 24.48 -1.15
C ARG A 125 3.59 23.65 -2.37
N LEU A 126 2.72 22.67 -2.20
CA LEU A 126 2.10 21.90 -3.27
C LEU A 126 0.64 22.33 -3.37
N ASP A 127 0.24 22.88 -4.52
CA ASP A 127 -1.12 23.38 -4.79
C ASP A 127 -1.62 24.30 -3.64
N GLY A 128 -0.74 25.20 -3.18
CA GLY A 128 -1.00 26.16 -2.10
C GLY A 128 -0.90 25.63 -0.67
N LYS A 129 -0.68 24.33 -0.47
CA LYS A 129 -0.54 23.70 0.86
C LYS A 129 0.92 23.46 1.22
N PRO A 130 1.35 23.68 2.49
CA PRO A 130 2.70 23.33 2.92
C PRO A 130 3.02 21.87 2.60
N LEU A 131 4.15 21.64 1.93
CA LEU A 131 4.63 20.29 1.60
C LEU A 131 5.69 19.88 2.62
N ALA A 132 5.46 18.73 3.26
CA ALA A 132 6.49 18.09 4.06
C ALA A 132 7.42 17.32 3.10
N THR A 133 8.69 17.74 3.03
CA THR A 133 9.67 17.21 2.08
C THR A 133 10.46 16.01 2.62
N ASP A 134 10.24 15.66 3.89
CA ASP A 134 10.86 14.54 4.62
C ASP A 134 10.23 13.18 4.31
N ARG A 135 9.21 13.15 3.45
CA ARG A 135 8.37 11.98 3.18
C ARG A 135 8.03 11.86 1.70
N LEU A 136 7.52 10.69 1.35
CA LEU A 136 7.15 10.34 -0.01
C LEU A 136 5.84 11.02 -0.42
N LEU A 137 5.89 11.78 -1.52
CA LEU A 137 4.70 12.31 -2.16
C LEU A 137 4.17 11.32 -3.19
N LEU A 138 3.01 10.71 -2.94
CA LEU A 138 2.36 9.79 -3.87
C LEU A 138 1.55 10.55 -4.93
N VAL A 139 1.80 10.27 -6.22
CA VAL A 139 1.17 11.00 -7.32
C VAL A 139 0.76 10.09 -8.47
N LYS A 140 -0.29 10.49 -9.20
CA LYS A 140 -0.75 9.76 -10.38
C LYS A 140 0.12 10.11 -11.60
N PRO A 141 0.38 9.15 -12.50
CA PRO A 141 1.13 9.42 -13.72
C PRO A 141 0.42 10.49 -14.57
N GLY A 142 1.20 11.41 -15.15
CA GLY A 142 0.69 12.49 -16.01
C GLY A 142 -0.03 13.64 -15.30
N GLN A 143 -0.15 13.61 -13.97
CA GLN A 143 -0.68 14.75 -13.20
C GLN A 143 0.26 15.97 -13.29
N GLU A 144 -0.28 17.17 -13.13
CA GLU A 144 0.53 18.38 -12.97
C GLU A 144 0.54 18.80 -11.51
N LEU A 145 1.73 19.17 -11.01
CA LEU A 145 1.96 19.63 -9.65
C LEU A 145 2.52 21.04 -9.69
N THR A 146 1.97 21.93 -8.87
CA THR A 146 2.50 23.29 -8.73
C THR A 146 3.28 23.39 -7.43
N PHE A 147 4.59 23.60 -7.54
CA PHE A 147 5.47 23.89 -6.44
C PHE A 147 5.65 25.40 -6.29
N GLU A 148 5.41 25.91 -5.09
CA GLU A 148 5.71 27.30 -4.76
C GLU A 148 6.88 27.36 -3.79
N THR A 149 7.90 28.12 -4.16
CA THR A 149 9.14 28.27 -3.38
C THR A 149 9.17 29.68 -2.81
N THR A 150 9.09 29.81 -1.49
CA THR A 150 9.19 31.10 -0.81
C THR A 150 10.34 31.11 0.19
N MET A 151 10.99 32.27 0.32
CA MET A 151 11.98 32.53 1.36
C MET A 151 11.62 33.82 2.07
N THR A 152 11.77 33.82 3.40
CA THR A 152 11.71 35.04 4.20
C THR A 152 13.15 35.54 4.35
N LEU A 153 13.49 36.60 3.61
CA LEU A 153 14.77 37.29 3.73
C LEU A 153 14.58 38.68 4.35
N PRO A 154 15.55 39.21 5.13
CA PRO A 154 15.68 40.65 5.29
C PRO A 154 15.92 41.28 3.92
N ALA A 155 15.36 42.47 3.65
CA ALA A 155 15.36 43.13 2.34
C ALA A 155 16.72 42.99 1.62
N SER A 156 16.79 42.03 0.68
CA SER A 156 18.00 41.75 -0.10
C SER A 156 17.98 42.60 -1.36
N SER A 157 19.16 43.06 -1.78
CA SER A 157 19.36 43.86 -3.00
C SER A 157 19.34 43.04 -4.29
N GLY A 158 19.25 41.71 -4.22
CA GLY A 158 19.22 40.80 -5.38
C GLY A 158 17.83 40.27 -5.77
N ARG A 159 17.72 39.77 -7.00
CA ARG A 159 16.52 39.10 -7.54
C ARG A 159 16.54 37.62 -7.18
N LEU A 160 15.44 37.10 -6.63
CA LEU A 160 15.31 35.66 -6.35
C LEU A 160 14.81 34.90 -7.61
N LEU A 161 15.51 33.82 -7.93
CA LEU A 161 15.24 32.92 -9.04
C LEU A 161 14.95 31.52 -8.50
N PRO A 162 13.69 31.03 -8.55
CA PRO A 162 13.46 29.62 -8.28
C PRO A 162 14.15 28.78 -9.36
N ASN A 163 14.80 27.72 -8.94
CA ASN A 163 15.42 26.72 -9.80
C ASN A 163 14.92 25.34 -9.41
N ALA A 164 14.56 24.52 -10.40
CA ALA A 164 14.04 23.19 -10.19
C ALA A 164 14.73 22.19 -11.12
N GLN A 165 15.07 21.03 -10.59
CA GLN A 165 15.61 19.91 -11.34
C GLN A 165 14.84 18.67 -10.94
N ALA A 166 14.43 17.85 -11.92
CA ALA A 166 13.76 16.59 -11.67
C ALA A 166 14.54 15.46 -12.34
N THR A 167 14.63 14.32 -11.68
CA THR A 167 15.26 13.12 -12.29
C THR A 167 14.45 12.58 -13.47
N ASP A 168 13.15 12.84 -13.48
CA ASP A 168 12.21 12.47 -14.55
C ASP A 168 11.02 13.46 -14.60
N GLY A 169 10.21 13.39 -15.65
CA GLY A 169 9.10 14.31 -15.91
C GLY A 169 9.53 15.58 -16.66
N SER A 170 8.63 16.57 -16.74
CA SER A 170 8.89 17.81 -17.48
C SER A 170 8.51 19.04 -16.66
N LEU A 171 9.40 20.03 -16.60
CA LEU A 171 9.16 21.32 -15.96
C LEU A 171 8.57 22.27 -17.02
N LEU A 172 7.33 22.75 -16.81
CA LEU A 172 6.54 23.40 -17.86
C LEU A 172 6.39 24.91 -17.70
N ASN A 173 6.65 25.47 -16.52
CA ASN A 173 6.62 26.91 -16.33
C ASN A 173 7.38 27.28 -15.06
N MET A 174 8.30 28.24 -15.17
CA MET A 174 9.06 28.78 -14.04
C MET A 174 8.85 30.30 -14.03
N THR A 175 7.81 30.72 -13.32
CA THR A 175 7.60 32.14 -13.00
C THR A 175 8.23 32.43 -11.63
N THR A 176 8.42 33.71 -11.29
CA THR A 176 8.99 34.10 -9.99
C THR A 176 8.20 33.46 -8.85
N GLY A 177 8.81 32.48 -8.17
CA GLY A 177 8.26 31.75 -7.03
C GLY A 177 7.41 30.51 -7.33
N GLN A 178 7.12 30.18 -8.60
CA GLN A 178 6.30 29.00 -8.95
C GLN A 178 6.96 28.12 -10.00
N THR A 179 6.87 26.81 -9.81
CA THR A 179 7.36 25.77 -10.72
C THR A 179 6.25 24.76 -10.97
N ILE A 180 5.83 24.61 -12.23
CA ILE A 180 4.90 23.55 -12.63
C ILE A 180 5.71 22.35 -13.12
N TRP A 181 5.50 21.20 -12.49
CA TRP A 181 6.08 19.92 -12.90
C TRP A 181 4.99 18.98 -13.37
N ARG A 182 5.12 18.50 -14.61
CA ARG A 182 4.30 17.42 -15.16
C ARG A 182 4.94 16.09 -14.79
N VAL A 183 4.22 15.34 -13.97
CA VAL A 183 4.59 13.99 -13.50
C VAL A 183 4.82 13.09 -14.72
N PRO A 184 5.91 12.30 -14.76
CA PRO A 184 6.15 11.37 -15.86
C PRO A 184 5.03 10.34 -15.96
N THR A 185 4.84 9.79 -17.16
CA THR A 185 3.90 8.67 -17.37
C THR A 185 4.45 7.36 -16.84
N LYS A 186 5.78 7.25 -16.70
CA LYS A 186 6.47 6.10 -16.12
C LYS A 186 6.35 6.13 -14.60
N SER A 187 5.88 5.02 -14.04
CA SER A 187 5.79 4.81 -12.59
C SER A 187 7.16 4.57 -11.96
N GLY A 188 7.28 4.89 -10.66
CA GLY A 188 8.49 4.74 -9.88
C GLY A 188 8.89 5.99 -9.09
N LEU A 189 10.06 5.93 -8.46
CA LEU A 189 10.61 7.03 -7.67
C LEU A 189 11.21 8.11 -8.58
N CYS A 190 10.79 9.35 -8.34
CA CYS A 190 11.36 10.56 -8.91
C CYS A 190 11.86 11.46 -7.77
N LYS A 191 12.99 12.14 -7.98
CA LYS A 191 13.47 13.17 -7.06
C LYS A 191 13.34 14.52 -7.74
N ILE A 192 12.77 15.47 -7.01
CA ILE A 192 12.68 16.87 -7.43
C ILE A 192 13.52 17.70 -6.48
N ARG A 193 14.58 18.30 -7.01
CA ARG A 193 15.38 19.29 -6.29
C ARG A 193 14.84 20.66 -6.60
N LEU A 194 14.34 21.33 -5.57
CA LEU A 194 13.91 22.73 -5.63
C LEU A 194 14.97 23.56 -4.94
N SER A 195 15.35 24.68 -5.56
CA SER A 195 16.37 25.58 -5.05
C SER A 195 15.99 27.03 -5.31
N LEU A 196 16.55 27.93 -4.53
CA LEU A 196 16.39 29.37 -4.72
C LEU A 196 17.76 29.99 -4.90
N GLU A 197 17.98 30.62 -6.04
CA GLU A 197 19.19 31.37 -6.35
C GLU A 197 18.92 32.86 -6.19
N GLU A 198 19.85 33.60 -5.60
CA GLU A 198 19.84 35.06 -5.64
C GLU A 198 20.80 35.52 -6.73
N GLU A 199 20.26 36.30 -7.66
CA GLU A 199 21.02 36.99 -8.68
C GLU A 199 21.30 38.41 -8.20
N THR A 200 22.54 38.68 -7.81
CA THR A 200 23.01 40.03 -7.52
C THR A 200 23.51 40.68 -8.82
N PRO A 201 23.09 41.92 -9.14
CA PRO A 201 23.61 42.65 -10.28
C PRO A 201 25.13 42.70 -10.24
N ALA A 202 25.77 42.66 -11.41
CA ALA A 202 27.21 42.89 -11.49
C ALA A 202 27.54 44.26 -10.89
N GLU A 203 28.53 44.30 -10.00
CA GLU A 203 29.01 45.56 -9.43
C GLU A 203 29.59 46.41 -10.57
N GLU A 204 28.99 47.58 -10.84
CA GLU A 204 29.54 48.56 -11.80
C GLU A 204 30.85 49.10 -11.23
N LYS A 205 31.96 48.42 -11.54
CA LYS A 205 33.30 48.94 -11.23
C LYS A 205 33.66 50.01 -12.27
N PRO A 206 34.33 51.13 -11.89
CA PRO A 206 34.60 52.23 -12.81
C PRO A 206 35.46 51.78 -14.00
N ALA A 207 35.13 52.32 -15.17
CA ALA A 207 35.69 52.06 -16.49
C ALA A 207 37.20 51.73 -16.55
N ASP A 208 37.55 50.47 -16.41
CA ASP A 208 38.76 49.92 -17.00
C ASP A 208 38.38 49.34 -18.38
N PRO A 209 38.83 49.93 -19.49
CA PRO A 209 38.49 49.48 -20.85
C PRO A 209 39.03 48.08 -21.20
N LEU A 210 39.83 47.46 -20.32
CA LEU A 210 40.31 46.08 -20.45
C LEU A 210 39.59 45.08 -19.52
N ALA A 211 38.67 45.53 -18.67
CA ALA A 211 37.92 44.64 -17.79
C ALA A 211 36.86 43.85 -18.57
N VAL A 212 36.94 42.52 -18.49
CA VAL A 212 35.87 41.63 -18.98
C VAL A 212 34.63 41.90 -18.12
N PRO A 213 33.45 42.20 -18.70
CA PRO A 213 32.24 42.39 -17.93
C PRO A 213 31.95 41.13 -17.13
N MET A 214 31.97 41.22 -15.80
CA MET A 214 31.48 40.12 -14.98
C MET A 214 29.97 40.08 -15.13
N GLY A 215 29.44 38.92 -15.50
CA GLY A 215 28.00 38.68 -15.50
C GLY A 215 27.42 38.76 -14.08
N PRO A 216 26.08 38.75 -13.95
CA PRO A 216 25.44 38.69 -12.64
C PRO A 216 25.93 37.47 -11.85
N VAL A 217 26.17 37.68 -10.55
CA VAL A 217 26.62 36.61 -9.66
C VAL A 217 25.38 35.90 -9.11
N ARG A 218 25.33 34.58 -9.29
CA ARG A 218 24.26 33.73 -8.76
C ARG A 218 24.74 33.00 -7.52
N THR A 219 24.03 33.21 -6.42
CA THR A 219 24.34 32.59 -5.13
C THR A 219 23.18 31.72 -4.69
N ASN A 220 23.42 30.44 -4.40
CA ASN A 220 22.38 29.55 -3.88
C ASN A 220 22.03 29.96 -2.45
N ARG A 221 20.75 30.25 -2.21
CA ARG A 221 20.21 30.66 -0.91
C ARG A 221 19.52 29.55 -0.14
N GLY A 222 19.26 28.41 -0.80
CA GLY A 222 18.68 27.23 -0.18
C GLY A 222 18.23 26.22 -1.22
N ALA A 223 18.25 24.95 -0.84
CA ALA A 223 17.72 23.86 -1.64
C ALA A 223 17.01 22.83 -0.76
N CYS A 224 16.00 22.19 -1.31
CA CYS A 224 15.34 21.03 -0.71
C CYS A 224 15.12 19.96 -1.79
N GLU A 225 15.12 18.71 -1.36
CA GLU A 225 14.77 17.57 -2.21
C GLU A 225 13.40 17.04 -1.79
N VAL A 226 12.57 16.75 -2.78
CA VAL A 226 11.26 16.13 -2.62
C VAL A 226 11.31 14.75 -3.27
N ASN A 227 11.02 13.72 -2.49
CA ASN A 227 10.85 12.37 -3.00
C ASN A 227 9.40 12.20 -3.47
N VAL A 228 9.23 11.94 -4.76
CA VAL A 228 7.92 11.74 -5.37
C VAL A 228 7.83 10.31 -5.89
N TYR A 229 6.75 9.62 -5.58
CA TYR A 229 6.48 8.29 -6.10
C TYR A 229 5.32 8.32 -7.07
N VAL A 230 5.62 8.02 -8.33
CA VAL A 230 4.62 7.90 -9.38
C VAL A 230 4.00 6.52 -9.31
N LEU A 231 2.70 6.48 -9.02
CA LEU A 231 1.96 5.24 -8.78
C LEU A 231 1.85 4.39 -10.05
N TYR A 232 1.76 3.08 -9.87
CA TYR A 232 1.51 2.11 -10.93
C TYR A 232 0.02 2.02 -11.23
N PRO A 233 -0.44 2.43 -12.43
CA PRO A 233 -1.84 2.27 -12.80
C PRO A 233 -2.17 0.78 -12.96
N PHE A 234 -3.38 0.39 -12.57
CA PHE A 234 -3.88 -0.97 -12.72
C PHE A 234 -5.25 -0.98 -13.38
N ASP A 235 -5.38 -1.79 -14.43
CA ASP A 235 -6.66 -2.13 -15.04
C ASP A 235 -7.24 -3.32 -14.29
N ARG A 236 -8.52 -3.25 -13.91
CA ARG A 236 -9.25 -4.34 -13.24
C ARG A 236 -9.24 -5.65 -14.04
N ASN A 237 -9.06 -5.59 -15.36
CA ASN A 237 -9.01 -6.75 -16.23
C ASN A 237 -7.59 -7.33 -16.34
N SER A 238 -6.57 -6.62 -15.85
CA SER A 238 -5.22 -7.14 -15.74
C SER A 238 -5.11 -8.13 -14.60
N THR A 239 -4.19 -9.08 -14.75
CA THR A 239 -3.79 -10.02 -13.68
C THR A 239 -2.37 -9.74 -13.19
N THR A 240 -1.66 -8.79 -13.81
CA THR A 240 -0.27 -8.48 -13.51
C THR A 240 0.04 -6.99 -13.57
N ILE A 241 1.13 -6.59 -12.91
CA ILE A 241 1.81 -5.30 -13.08
C ILE A 241 3.30 -5.61 -13.23
N ASP A 242 3.95 -5.18 -14.31
CA ASP A 242 5.36 -5.51 -14.60
C ASP A 242 5.71 -7.01 -14.43
N ASN A 243 4.83 -7.90 -14.88
CA ASN A 243 4.91 -9.36 -14.69
C ASN A 243 4.75 -9.88 -13.25
N TYR A 244 4.57 -9.01 -12.25
CA TYR A 244 4.21 -9.42 -10.90
C TYR A 244 2.74 -9.88 -10.86
N PRO A 245 2.42 -11.05 -10.29
CA PRO A 245 1.07 -11.61 -10.30
C PRO A 245 0.17 -10.95 -9.25
N ILE A 246 -0.57 -9.91 -9.64
CA ILE A 246 -1.65 -9.33 -8.82
C ILE A 246 -2.82 -10.32 -8.68
N GLY A 247 -3.12 -11.08 -9.73
CA GLY A 247 -4.25 -11.99 -9.76
C GLY A 247 -5.58 -11.30 -10.09
N VAL A 248 -6.67 -12.05 -9.96
CA VAL A 248 -8.02 -11.62 -10.34
C VAL A 248 -8.79 -11.22 -9.10
N TYR A 249 -9.22 -9.96 -9.04
CA TYR A 249 -10.09 -9.49 -7.96
C TYR A 249 -11.45 -10.18 -7.99
N PRO A 250 -12.04 -10.50 -6.81
CA PRO A 250 -13.41 -10.95 -6.72
C PRO A 250 -14.37 -9.94 -7.35
N ASN A 251 -15.35 -10.43 -8.12
CA ASN A 251 -16.37 -9.58 -8.72
C ASN A 251 -17.41 -9.18 -7.67
N GLU A 252 -17.33 -7.93 -7.22
CA GLU A 252 -18.19 -7.27 -6.24
C GLU A 252 -19.67 -7.18 -6.68
N ARG A 253 -19.96 -7.38 -7.97
CA ARG A 253 -21.30 -7.43 -8.54
C ARG A 253 -21.71 -8.84 -9.00
N GLY A 254 -20.85 -9.83 -8.78
CA GLY A 254 -21.03 -11.20 -9.24
C GLY A 254 -21.98 -12.03 -8.39
N GLY A 255 -22.25 -13.27 -8.84
CA GLY A 255 -23.09 -14.23 -8.11
C GLY A 255 -22.55 -14.62 -6.73
N ASN A 256 -21.22 -14.60 -6.56
CA ASN A 256 -20.56 -14.96 -5.31
C ASN A 256 -20.49 -13.81 -4.28
N ALA A 257 -20.86 -12.58 -4.67
CA ALA A 257 -20.95 -11.45 -3.74
C ALA A 257 -22.23 -11.56 -2.91
N SER A 258 -22.19 -11.31 -1.60
CA SER A 258 -23.41 -11.17 -0.80
C SER A 258 -24.12 -9.85 -1.11
N ASP A 259 -25.40 -9.71 -0.71
CA ASP A 259 -26.15 -8.46 -0.93
C ASP A 259 -25.49 -7.26 -0.24
N PHE A 260 -24.85 -7.49 0.92
CA PHE A 260 -24.04 -6.48 1.60
C PHE A 260 -22.87 -6.00 0.74
N ILE A 261 -22.12 -6.93 0.12
CA ILE A 261 -21.02 -6.57 -0.79
C ILE A 261 -21.54 -5.81 -2.00
N ARG A 262 -22.62 -6.29 -2.63
CA ARG A 262 -23.23 -5.63 -3.80
C ARG A 262 -23.70 -4.21 -3.46
N SER A 263 -24.26 -4.01 -2.27
CA SER A 263 -24.71 -2.69 -1.79
C SER A 263 -23.56 -1.69 -1.61
N MET A 264 -22.32 -2.17 -1.50
CA MET A 264 -21.13 -1.36 -1.35
C MET A 264 -20.11 -1.64 -2.45
N ALA A 265 -20.56 -1.99 -3.66
CA ALA A 265 -19.69 -2.40 -4.77
C ALA A 265 -18.51 -1.45 -4.99
N ASP A 266 -18.73 -0.14 -4.91
CA ASP A 266 -17.67 0.86 -5.12
C ASP A 266 -16.54 0.76 -4.08
N ARG A 267 -16.84 0.30 -2.85
CA ARG A 267 -15.84 0.07 -1.79
C ARG A 267 -15.14 -1.28 -1.90
N TYR A 268 -15.64 -2.18 -2.74
CA TYR A 268 -15.04 -3.48 -3.06
C TYR A 268 -14.49 -3.50 -4.50
N ALA A 269 -14.38 -2.33 -5.13
CA ALA A 269 -13.75 -2.19 -6.43
C ALA A 269 -12.22 -2.38 -6.29
N PRO A 270 -11.56 -2.98 -7.31
CA PRO A 270 -10.11 -3.11 -7.32
C PRO A 270 -9.40 -1.75 -7.17
N PRO A 271 -8.28 -1.67 -6.45
CA PRO A 271 -7.42 -0.48 -6.45
C PRO A 271 -6.99 -0.12 -7.87
N GLN A 272 -7.06 1.17 -8.18
CA GLN A 272 -6.65 1.69 -9.49
C GLN A 272 -5.15 1.95 -9.58
N TYR A 273 -4.48 2.03 -8.43
CA TYR A 273 -3.10 2.46 -8.31
C TYR A 273 -2.37 1.67 -7.24
N PHE A 274 -1.11 1.36 -7.53
CA PHE A 274 -0.23 0.57 -6.67
C PHE A 274 1.11 1.26 -6.43
N ILE A 275 1.75 0.88 -5.33
CA ILE A 275 3.11 1.27 -4.97
C ILE A 275 3.97 0.02 -5.04
N LYS A 276 5.10 0.07 -5.76
CA LYS A 276 6.07 -1.02 -5.75
C LYS A 276 7.00 -0.87 -4.55
N VAL A 277 6.95 -1.84 -3.66
CA VAL A 277 7.88 -1.95 -2.53
C VAL A 277 9.00 -2.88 -2.94
N ALA A 278 10.22 -2.42 -2.84
CA ALA A 278 11.44 -3.15 -3.20
C ALA A 278 12.55 -2.77 -2.22
N PRO A 279 13.69 -3.47 -2.20
CA PRO A 279 14.77 -3.20 -1.24
C PRO A 279 15.24 -1.74 -1.22
N ASP A 280 15.25 -1.08 -2.38
CA ASP A 280 15.66 0.32 -2.55
C ASP A 280 14.58 1.34 -2.14
N THR A 281 13.30 0.95 -2.10
CA THR A 281 12.18 1.83 -1.73
C THR A 281 11.64 1.57 -0.32
N ALA A 282 11.94 0.43 0.28
CA ALA A 282 11.38 0.02 1.57
C ALA A 282 11.73 0.97 2.73
N ALA A 283 12.88 1.63 2.66
CA ALA A 283 13.32 2.57 3.69
C ALA A 283 12.70 3.98 3.58
N LEU A 284 11.97 4.26 2.49
CA LEU A 284 11.37 5.57 2.26
C LEU A 284 10.25 5.84 3.28
N ALA A 285 10.31 6.99 3.93
CA ALA A 285 9.27 7.44 4.85
C ALA A 285 7.98 7.74 4.08
N LEU A 286 6.90 7.05 4.44
CA LEU A 286 5.57 7.25 3.87
C LEU A 286 4.76 8.24 4.71
N SER A 287 4.98 8.23 6.02
CA SER A 287 4.44 9.16 7.00
C SER A 287 5.48 9.39 8.12
N PRO A 288 5.25 10.30 9.08
CA PRO A 288 6.22 10.60 10.14
C PRO A 288 6.76 9.38 10.89
N ARG A 289 5.93 8.34 11.10
CA ARG A 289 6.29 7.17 11.89
C ARG A 289 6.34 5.86 11.10
N PHE A 290 5.86 5.86 9.85
CA PHE A 290 5.83 4.64 9.02
C PHE A 290 6.62 4.82 7.72
N LYS A 291 7.38 3.77 7.39
CA LYS A 291 8.11 3.60 6.14
C LYS A 291 7.35 2.66 5.22
N LEU A 292 7.64 2.73 3.93
CA LEU A 292 6.97 1.90 2.93
C LEU A 292 7.14 0.39 3.22
N GLY A 293 8.31 -0.02 3.72
CA GLY A 293 8.59 -1.40 4.07
C GLY A 293 7.75 -1.95 5.24
N ASP A 294 7.21 -1.08 6.10
CA ASP A 294 6.45 -1.49 7.30
C ASP A 294 5.10 -2.13 6.94
N PHE A 295 4.61 -1.89 5.72
CA PHE A 295 3.33 -2.41 5.23
C PHE A 295 3.45 -3.79 4.56
N VAL A 296 4.67 -4.31 4.46
CA VAL A 296 4.99 -5.51 3.67
C VAL A 296 5.75 -6.52 4.53
N PRO A 297 5.36 -7.82 4.50
CA PRO A 297 6.13 -8.90 5.11
C PRO A 297 7.60 -8.92 4.64
N ALA A 298 8.52 -9.27 5.54
CA ALA A 298 9.97 -9.19 5.28
C ALA A 298 10.39 -9.94 4.00
N ALA A 299 9.88 -11.15 3.76
CA ALA A 299 10.20 -11.94 2.56
C ALA A 299 9.78 -11.26 1.24
N LEU A 300 8.66 -10.53 1.24
CA LEU A 300 8.17 -9.81 0.07
C LEU A 300 8.92 -8.51 -0.16
N ARG A 301 9.44 -7.90 0.91
CA ARG A 301 10.28 -6.70 0.84
C ARG A 301 11.58 -6.95 0.08
N GLU A 302 12.16 -8.15 0.23
CA GLU A 302 13.42 -8.53 -0.42
C GLU A 302 13.25 -8.83 -1.91
N THR A 303 12.14 -9.48 -2.27
CA THR A 303 11.85 -9.90 -3.66
C THR A 303 11.14 -8.81 -4.46
N GLY A 304 10.48 -7.89 -3.78
CA GLY A 304 9.70 -6.81 -4.35
C GLY A 304 8.24 -7.22 -4.58
N CYS A 305 7.31 -6.34 -4.19
CA CYS A 305 5.88 -6.56 -4.34
C CYS A 305 5.14 -5.26 -4.67
N TYR A 306 3.84 -5.37 -4.91
CA TYR A 306 2.96 -4.21 -5.11
C TYR A 306 1.94 -4.16 -3.98
N ILE A 307 1.74 -2.97 -3.43
CA ILE A 307 0.71 -2.72 -2.43
C ILE A 307 -0.24 -1.61 -2.89
N ALA A 308 -1.48 -1.68 -2.40
CA ALA A 308 -2.41 -0.58 -2.46
C ALA A 308 -2.66 -0.08 -1.04
N ILE A 309 -2.57 1.23 -0.82
CA ILE A 309 -2.87 1.86 0.47
C ILE A 309 -3.82 3.03 0.21
N GLN A 310 -4.92 3.08 0.95
CA GLN A 310 -5.81 4.22 0.92
C GLN A 310 -5.27 5.36 1.79
N PRO A 311 -5.41 6.64 1.38
CA PRO A 311 -4.84 7.78 2.10
C PRO A 311 -5.31 7.89 3.56
N GLN A 312 -6.58 7.55 3.79
CA GLN A 312 -7.18 7.54 5.13
C GLN A 312 -6.55 6.50 6.06
N MET A 313 -6.00 5.41 5.53
CA MET A 313 -5.29 4.40 6.31
C MET A 313 -4.02 4.97 6.95
N LEU A 314 -3.25 5.77 6.19
CA LEU A 314 -2.04 6.41 6.73
C LEU A 314 -2.36 7.39 7.85
N ALA A 315 -3.37 8.24 7.65
CA ALA A 315 -3.81 9.17 8.68
C ALA A 315 -4.32 8.43 9.93
N PHE A 316 -5.06 7.33 9.73
CA PHE A 316 -5.57 6.50 10.80
C PHE A 316 -4.44 5.85 11.62
N LEU A 317 -3.45 5.25 10.96
CA LEU A 317 -2.32 4.59 11.62
C LEU A 317 -1.46 5.59 12.42
N GLU A 318 -1.28 6.80 11.91
CA GLU A 318 -0.61 7.87 12.66
C GLU A 318 -1.42 8.24 13.92
N GLU A 319 -2.74 8.44 13.83
CA GLU A 319 -3.54 8.73 15.02
C GLU A 319 -3.59 7.55 16.00
N LEU A 320 -3.64 6.33 15.50
CA LEU A 320 -3.57 5.13 16.31
C LEU A 320 -2.23 5.03 17.05
N GLN A 321 -1.11 5.27 16.37
CA GLN A 321 0.19 5.31 17.01
C GLN A 321 0.26 6.41 18.08
N THR A 322 -0.36 7.57 17.86
CA THR A 322 -0.47 8.63 18.88
C THR A 322 -1.25 8.15 20.10
N ALA A 323 -2.37 7.45 19.87
CA ALA A 323 -3.18 6.87 20.94
C ALA A 323 -2.40 5.80 21.73
N VAL A 324 -1.71 4.89 21.04
CA VAL A 324 -0.86 3.85 21.64
C VAL A 324 0.26 4.45 22.49
N THR A 325 0.96 5.45 21.95
CA THR A 325 2.05 6.13 22.65
C THR A 325 1.56 6.81 23.94
N ARG A 326 0.36 7.40 23.89
CA ARG A 326 -0.27 8.06 25.04
C ARG A 326 -0.68 7.07 26.11
N GLU A 327 -1.22 5.91 25.71
CA GLU A 327 -1.74 4.90 26.64
C GLU A 327 -0.61 4.07 27.28
N TYR A 328 0.36 3.64 26.47
CA TYR A 328 1.39 2.67 26.87
C TYR A 328 2.81 3.24 26.97
N GLY A 329 3.00 4.52 26.62
CA GLY A 329 4.28 5.23 26.73
C GLY A 329 5.11 5.26 25.45
N VAL A 330 6.22 5.99 25.48
CA VAL A 330 7.07 6.29 24.31
C VAL A 330 7.75 5.08 23.65
N GLY A 331 7.83 3.96 24.37
CA GLY A 331 8.40 2.70 23.83
C GLY A 331 7.37 1.84 23.10
N ALA A 332 6.08 2.16 23.19
CA ALA A 332 5.03 1.37 22.57
C ALA A 332 4.81 1.77 21.11
N HIS A 333 4.83 0.79 20.20
CA HIS A 333 4.60 1.03 18.78
C HIS A 333 3.65 0.03 18.15
N VAL A 334 2.83 0.54 17.23
CA VAL A 334 1.98 -0.22 16.32
C VAL A 334 2.89 -0.92 15.33
N THR A 335 2.86 -2.24 15.35
CA THR A 335 3.48 -3.08 14.33
C THR A 335 2.42 -3.58 13.38
N ILE A 336 2.64 -3.35 12.08
CA ILE A 336 1.76 -3.85 11.01
C ILE A 336 2.28 -5.22 10.61
N LEU A 337 1.47 -6.26 10.81
CA LEU A 337 1.77 -7.62 10.35
C LEU A 337 1.39 -7.79 8.88
N ARG A 338 0.27 -7.18 8.47
CA ARG A 338 -0.24 -7.20 7.10
C ARG A 338 -1.18 -6.02 6.88
N GLU A 339 -1.03 -5.30 5.78
CA GLU A 339 -2.01 -4.27 5.36
C GLU A 339 -2.64 -4.64 4.02
N TYR A 340 -1.83 -5.14 3.09
CA TYR A 340 -2.29 -5.47 1.76
C TYR A 340 -2.00 -6.92 1.36
N LEU A 341 -2.95 -7.51 0.63
CA LEU A 341 -2.90 -8.84 0.06
C LEU A 341 -3.38 -8.76 -1.39
N THR A 342 -2.56 -9.16 -2.35
CA THR A 342 -3.05 -9.34 -3.73
C THR A 342 -3.96 -10.56 -3.83
N PRO A 343 -4.91 -10.59 -4.77
CA PRO A 343 -5.64 -11.82 -5.09
C PRO A 343 -4.73 -13.02 -5.43
N GLY A 344 -3.59 -12.77 -6.08
CA GLY A 344 -2.57 -13.78 -6.37
C GLY A 344 -1.99 -14.40 -5.10
N GLU A 345 -1.55 -13.58 -4.16
CA GLU A 345 -1.06 -14.04 -2.85
C GLU A 345 -2.15 -14.71 -2.02
N GLN A 346 -3.39 -14.20 -2.05
CA GLN A 346 -4.53 -14.82 -1.37
C GLN A 346 -4.71 -16.27 -1.84
N GLN A 347 -4.60 -16.50 -3.15
CA GLN A 347 -4.68 -17.83 -3.74
C GLN A 347 -3.48 -18.71 -3.34
N THR A 348 -2.26 -18.15 -3.29
CA THR A 348 -1.06 -18.88 -2.82
C THR A 348 -1.18 -19.28 -1.35
N LEU A 349 -1.69 -18.39 -0.49
CA LEU A 349 -1.91 -18.68 0.94
C LEU A 349 -2.99 -19.75 1.12
N LYS A 350 -4.08 -19.68 0.35
CA LYS A 350 -5.10 -20.74 0.34
C LYS A 350 -4.53 -22.11 -0.03
N GLN A 351 -3.60 -22.18 -0.99
CA GLN A 351 -2.92 -23.44 -1.35
C GLN A 351 -2.01 -23.98 -0.23
N LYS A 352 -1.59 -23.11 0.69
CA LYS A 352 -0.82 -23.44 1.89
C LYS A 352 -1.70 -23.65 3.13
N ASP A 353 -3.01 -23.85 2.94
CA ASP A 353 -4.00 -24.04 4.00
C ASP A 353 -4.12 -22.83 4.96
N VAL A 354 -3.87 -21.63 4.44
CA VAL A 354 -4.07 -20.34 5.13
C VAL A 354 -5.19 -19.57 4.42
N PRO A 355 -6.47 -19.89 4.69
CA PRO A 355 -7.59 -19.31 3.95
C PRO A 355 -7.92 -17.90 4.46
N TYR A 356 -8.01 -16.96 3.53
CA TYR A 356 -8.69 -15.67 3.75
C TYR A 356 -10.08 -15.68 3.12
N ALA A 357 -11.02 -14.94 3.71
CA ALA A 357 -12.34 -14.73 3.13
C ALA A 357 -12.22 -14.14 1.71
N MET A 358 -13.09 -14.58 0.79
CA MET A 358 -13.06 -14.18 -0.63
C MET A 358 -12.99 -12.65 -0.80
N PHE A 359 -13.84 -11.91 -0.07
CA PHE A 359 -13.88 -10.44 -0.07
C PHE A 359 -13.18 -9.84 1.16
N THR A 360 -12.07 -10.43 1.62
CA THR A 360 -11.27 -9.85 2.71
C THR A 360 -10.87 -8.40 2.39
N ARG A 361 -10.82 -7.53 3.40
CA ARG A 361 -10.52 -6.11 3.19
C ARG A 361 -9.05 -5.82 2.92
N LEU A 362 -8.16 -6.75 3.25
CA LEU A 362 -6.74 -6.69 2.88
C LEU A 362 -6.54 -6.59 1.35
N LEU A 363 -7.54 -6.91 0.53
CA LEU A 363 -7.48 -6.74 -0.93
C LEU A 363 -7.59 -5.27 -1.38
N TYR A 364 -8.07 -4.34 -0.54
CA TYR A 364 -8.53 -3.02 -0.99
C TYR A 364 -7.74 -1.83 -0.40
N GLY A 365 -6.68 -2.12 0.36
CA GLY A 365 -5.78 -1.10 0.95
C GLY A 365 -6.41 -0.27 2.06
N ASP A 366 -7.43 -0.81 2.73
CA ASP A 366 -8.14 -0.13 3.82
C ASP A 366 -8.29 -0.99 5.07
N SER A 367 -7.47 -2.03 5.19
CA SER A 367 -7.45 -2.94 6.31
C SER A 367 -6.03 -3.19 6.77
N ALA A 368 -5.84 -3.45 8.06
CA ALA A 368 -4.58 -3.96 8.56
C ALA A 368 -4.79 -5.00 9.66
N VAL A 369 -3.80 -5.86 9.81
CA VAL A 369 -3.59 -6.74 10.96
C VAL A 369 -2.39 -6.19 11.73
N ILE A 370 -2.60 -5.90 13.00
CA ILE A 370 -1.64 -5.17 13.84
C ILE A 370 -1.46 -5.81 15.21
N VAL A 371 -0.36 -5.45 15.84
CA VAL A 371 -0.08 -5.66 17.27
C VAL A 371 0.53 -4.38 17.86
N VAL A 372 0.50 -4.24 19.18
CA VAL A 372 1.28 -3.21 19.88
C VAL A 372 2.47 -3.91 20.54
N SER A 373 3.67 -3.54 20.11
CA SER A 373 4.91 -4.03 20.71
C SER A 373 5.39 -3.02 21.75
N LEU A 374 5.75 -3.52 22.93
CA LEU A 374 6.26 -2.72 24.05
C LEU A 374 7.79 -2.79 24.18
N ASP A 375 8.43 -3.72 23.48
CA ASP A 375 9.84 -4.08 23.68
C ASP A 375 10.65 -4.18 22.37
N GLY A 376 10.09 -3.73 21.25
CA GLY A 376 10.78 -3.77 19.95
C GLY A 376 10.75 -5.13 19.24
N LYS A 377 10.10 -6.16 19.79
CA LYS A 377 10.06 -7.50 19.18
C LYS A 377 8.98 -7.69 18.11
N ASN A 378 8.24 -6.64 17.77
CA ASN A 378 7.20 -6.67 16.73
C ASN A 378 6.09 -7.71 17.01
N ALA A 379 5.90 -8.08 18.28
CA ALA A 379 4.86 -8.99 18.77
C ALA A 379 3.94 -8.24 19.75
N MET A 380 2.75 -8.79 20.03
CA MET A 380 1.85 -8.22 21.04
C MET A 380 2.55 -8.20 22.40
N GLY A 381 2.46 -7.06 23.10
CA GLY A 381 2.88 -6.93 24.49
C GLY A 381 1.74 -7.22 25.47
N ASP A 382 2.11 -7.48 26.72
CA ASP A 382 1.20 -7.52 27.86
C ASP A 382 0.72 -6.09 28.17
N LEU A 383 -0.40 -5.71 27.55
CA LEU A 383 -0.98 -4.37 27.59
C LEU A 383 -1.72 -4.14 28.92
N ASN A 384 -2.33 -5.20 29.46
CA ASN A 384 -3.09 -5.12 30.72
C ASN A 384 -2.20 -5.25 31.98
N LYS A 385 -0.93 -5.66 31.80
CA LYS A 385 0.11 -5.85 32.83
C LYS A 385 -0.22 -6.97 33.82
N ASP A 386 -0.87 -8.02 33.37
CA ASP A 386 -1.22 -9.19 34.20
C ASP A 386 -0.15 -10.30 34.16
N GLY A 387 0.92 -10.10 33.38
CA GLY A 387 2.02 -11.04 33.20
C GLY A 387 1.80 -12.06 32.08
N ARG A 388 0.74 -11.93 31.28
CA ARG A 388 0.42 -12.80 30.14
C ARG A 388 0.26 -11.97 28.86
N VAL A 389 0.44 -12.63 27.72
CA VAL A 389 0.15 -12.05 26.41
C VAL A 389 -0.98 -12.86 25.79
N ASP A 390 -2.20 -12.35 25.87
CA ASP A 390 -3.42 -13.07 25.49
C ASP A 390 -4.53 -12.18 24.92
N ARG A 391 -5.71 -12.78 24.69
CA ARG A 391 -6.85 -12.11 24.05
C ARG A 391 -7.23 -10.80 24.76
N GLU A 392 -7.04 -10.69 26.07
CA GLU A 392 -7.39 -9.47 26.79
C GLU A 392 -6.52 -8.28 26.37
N ASP A 393 -5.26 -8.51 26.00
CA ASP A 393 -4.40 -7.47 25.41
C ASP A 393 -4.94 -7.01 24.05
N ALA A 394 -5.34 -7.96 23.21
CA ALA A 394 -5.95 -7.64 21.93
C ALA A 394 -7.28 -6.88 22.09
N ASN A 395 -8.09 -7.20 23.12
CA ASN A 395 -9.32 -6.47 23.43
C ASN A 395 -9.06 -5.00 23.82
N LEU A 396 -7.98 -4.72 24.55
CA LEU A 396 -7.56 -3.36 24.85
C LEU A 396 -7.16 -2.61 23.58
N LEU A 397 -6.41 -3.26 22.68
CA LEU A 397 -6.05 -2.66 21.40
C LEU A 397 -7.29 -2.43 20.51
N VAL A 398 -8.23 -3.38 20.45
CA VAL A 398 -9.52 -3.20 19.75
C VAL A 398 -10.28 -1.99 20.26
N THR A 399 -10.34 -1.81 21.58
CA THR A 399 -10.99 -0.64 22.20
C THR A 399 -10.34 0.66 21.73
N LEU A 400 -9.01 0.69 21.68
CA LEU A 400 -8.27 1.85 21.21
C LEU A 400 -8.49 2.13 19.71
N VAL A 401 -8.50 1.09 18.87
CA VAL A 401 -8.81 1.21 17.44
C VAL A 401 -10.22 1.74 17.24
N ASP A 402 -11.22 1.24 17.99
CA ASP A 402 -12.61 1.72 17.93
C ASP A 402 -12.71 3.20 18.30
N GLN A 403 -12.03 3.63 19.37
CA GLN A 403 -11.98 5.03 19.80
C GLN A 403 -11.40 5.94 18.71
N VAL A 404 -10.31 5.52 18.05
CA VAL A 404 -9.71 6.29 16.95
C VAL A 404 -10.65 6.32 15.74
N GLN A 405 -11.28 5.20 15.38
CA GLN A 405 -12.28 5.16 14.30
C GLN A 405 -13.43 6.14 14.57
N ASN A 406 -13.93 6.19 15.80
CA ASN A 406 -15.02 7.07 16.19
C ASN A 406 -14.59 8.55 16.19
N ALA A 407 -13.40 8.87 16.71
CA ALA A 407 -12.86 10.23 16.73
C ALA A 407 -12.59 10.77 15.31
N MET A 408 -12.06 9.91 14.44
CA MET A 408 -11.76 10.24 13.03
C MET A 408 -12.99 10.17 12.12
N LYS A 409 -14.13 9.66 12.59
CA LYS A 409 -15.33 9.35 11.80
C LYS A 409 -15.04 8.40 10.62
N LEU A 410 -14.20 7.40 10.86
CA LEU A 410 -13.82 6.36 9.92
C LEU A 410 -14.31 5.00 10.43
N PRO A 411 -15.62 4.71 10.36
CA PRO A 411 -16.16 3.44 10.84
C PRO A 411 -15.66 2.28 9.97
N GLY A 412 -15.44 1.12 10.59
CA GLY A 412 -15.14 -0.12 9.87
C GLY A 412 -15.22 -1.37 10.72
N GLY A 413 -14.64 -2.45 10.20
CA GLY A 413 -14.57 -3.75 10.85
C GLY A 413 -13.53 -3.83 11.95
N LEU A 414 -13.80 -4.64 12.97
CA LEU A 414 -12.88 -5.00 14.05
C LEU A 414 -12.96 -6.50 14.30
N GLY A 415 -11.82 -7.13 14.57
CA GLY A 415 -11.76 -8.54 14.95
C GLY A 415 -10.47 -8.88 15.70
N VAL A 416 -10.53 -9.97 16.47
CA VAL A 416 -9.38 -10.49 17.23
C VAL A 416 -9.09 -11.91 16.77
N SER A 417 -7.81 -12.21 16.60
CA SER A 417 -7.35 -13.59 16.46
C SER A 417 -6.40 -13.91 17.60
N ASP A 418 -6.57 -15.05 18.27
CA ASP A 418 -5.64 -15.52 19.32
C ASP A 418 -4.39 -16.17 18.75
N LYS A 419 -4.41 -16.44 17.45
CA LYS A 419 -3.37 -17.15 16.73
C LYS A 419 -2.86 -16.30 15.58
N PRO A 420 -1.58 -16.42 15.22
CA PRO A 420 -1.08 -15.85 13.98
C PRO A 420 -1.87 -16.40 12.81
N LEU A 421 -2.28 -15.52 11.89
CA LEU A 421 -3.00 -15.92 10.68
C LEU A 421 -2.04 -16.51 9.63
N GLU A 422 -0.76 -16.12 9.65
CA GLU A 422 0.26 -16.62 8.74
C GLU A 422 1.42 -17.27 9.52
N PRO A 423 2.09 -18.30 8.96
CA PRO A 423 3.10 -19.08 9.68
C PRO A 423 4.30 -18.30 10.20
N ASP A 424 4.70 -17.23 9.49
CA ASP A 424 5.91 -16.45 9.81
C ASP A 424 5.64 -15.30 10.81
N TRP A 425 4.42 -15.17 11.29
CA TRP A 425 4.06 -14.12 12.24
C TRP A 425 4.42 -14.52 13.67
N PRO A 426 4.71 -13.54 14.56
CA PRO A 426 4.92 -13.80 15.97
C PRO A 426 3.72 -14.55 16.58
N THR A 427 4.01 -15.50 17.48
CA THR A 427 2.97 -16.17 18.25
C THR A 427 2.30 -15.18 19.21
N GLY A 428 0.99 -15.30 19.33
CA GLY A 428 0.17 -14.48 20.20
C GLY A 428 -1.04 -13.90 19.46
N PRO A 429 -1.83 -13.10 20.17
CA PRO A 429 -3.03 -12.51 19.63
C PRO A 429 -2.71 -11.30 18.75
N CYS A 430 -3.56 -11.02 17.77
CA CYS A 430 -3.47 -9.84 16.92
C CYS A 430 -4.86 -9.25 16.64
N VAL A 431 -4.86 -7.99 16.25
CA VAL A 431 -6.08 -7.23 15.95
C VAL A 431 -6.16 -6.98 14.45
N MET A 432 -7.32 -7.29 13.88
CA MET A 432 -7.65 -7.03 12.49
C MET A 432 -8.65 -5.88 12.47
N PHE A 433 -8.43 -4.88 11.62
CA PHE A 433 -9.40 -3.81 11.42
C PHE A 433 -9.47 -3.39 9.96
N ASP A 434 -10.54 -2.69 9.61
CA ASP A 434 -10.64 -1.97 8.35
C ASP A 434 -11.38 -0.63 8.50
N LEU A 435 -11.43 0.13 7.41
CA LEU A 435 -12.10 1.43 7.30
C LEU A 435 -13.23 1.39 6.27
N ARG A 436 -13.94 0.25 6.16
CA ARG A 436 -14.95 -0.02 5.12
C ARG A 436 -16.15 0.91 5.14
N GLY A 437 -16.28 1.81 6.09
CA GLY A 437 -17.35 2.79 6.22
C GLY A 437 -18.59 2.32 6.97
N THR A 438 -18.59 1.09 7.46
CA THR A 438 -19.69 0.51 8.22
C THR A 438 -19.11 -0.32 9.35
N LYS A 439 -19.66 -0.16 10.56
CA LYS A 439 -19.24 -0.95 11.72
C LYS A 439 -19.54 -2.43 11.50
N THR A 440 -18.58 -3.29 11.80
CA THR A 440 -18.74 -4.74 11.79
C THR A 440 -17.80 -5.34 12.82
N TRP A 441 -18.17 -6.48 13.39
CA TRP A 441 -17.37 -7.23 14.35
C TRP A 441 -17.19 -8.67 13.84
N TRP A 442 -16.00 -9.25 13.99
CA TRP A 442 -15.69 -10.64 13.64
C TRP A 442 -15.08 -11.40 14.80
#